data_AF-A0AAV9DM37-F1
#
_entry.id   AF-A0AAV9DM37-F1
#
_cell.length_a   1.000
_cell.length_b   1.000
_cell.length_c   1.000
_cell.angle_alpha   90.00
_cell.angle_beta   90.00
_cell.angle_gamma   90.00
#
_symmetry.space_group_name_H-M   'P 1'
#
loop_
_entity.id
_entity.type
_entity.pdbx_description
1 polymer ?
#
loop_
_entity_poly.entity_id
_entity_poly.type
_entity_poly.pdbx_seq_one_letter_code
_entity_poly.pdbx_strand_id
1 'polypeptide(L)'
;MTTTTSKQGASWQAALLWELRHGLPAITSAGELLVEDGLGRVAWLLNRAVASRTDAAIREWLESWVSEPVFMSGRYVGACDLMIGSSPRFNMYGNDFGWGRPVAVRSGASNKMDGCVSVYEGGVERSMDLEISLVPGTMSIIEM
;
A
#
# COMPACT_ATOMS: atom_id res chain seq x y z
N MET A 1 20.37 -1.24 46.06
CA MET A 1 19.21 -2.06 45.64
C MET A 1 18.59 -1.40 44.42
N THR A 2 18.91 -1.94 43.27
CA THR A 2 18.39 -1.58 41.95
C THR A 2 17.07 -2.29 41.71
N THR A 3 16.08 -1.59 41.14
CA THR A 3 15.09 -2.25 40.28
C THR A 3 14.55 -1.23 39.28
N THR A 4 15.16 -1.23 38.11
CA THR A 4 14.69 -0.56 36.89
C THR A 4 13.60 -1.43 36.29
N THR A 5 12.38 -0.91 36.12
CA THR A 5 11.34 -1.57 35.34
C THR A 5 11.62 -1.33 33.86
N SER A 6 12.08 -2.36 33.17
CA SER A 6 12.19 -2.38 31.71
C SER A 6 10.79 -2.52 31.09
N LYS A 7 10.37 -1.51 30.33
CA LYS A 7 9.34 -1.64 29.30
C LYS A 7 9.91 -1.07 28.01
N GLN A 8 10.67 -1.86 27.27
CA GLN A 8 10.99 -1.58 25.88
C GLN A 8 10.90 -2.88 25.09
N GLY A 9 9.76 -3.02 24.43
CA GLY A 9 9.43 -4.09 23.50
C GLY A 9 8.36 -3.62 22.52
N ALA A 10 8.42 -2.35 22.12
CA ALA A 10 7.81 -1.91 20.87
C ALA A 10 8.97 -1.85 19.88
N SER A 11 8.97 -2.75 18.88
CA SER A 11 10.05 -2.81 17.90
C SER A 11 10.21 -1.45 17.23
N TRP A 12 11.45 -1.03 16.99
CA TRP A 12 11.77 0.20 16.24
C TRP A 12 11.05 0.30 14.89
N GLN A 13 10.59 -0.84 14.36
CA GLN A 13 9.71 -0.91 13.21
C GLN A 13 8.41 -0.13 13.44
N ALA A 14 7.74 -0.25 14.59
CA ALA A 14 6.53 0.51 14.92
C ALA A 14 6.75 2.04 14.96
N ALA A 15 7.94 2.47 15.39
CA ALA A 15 8.33 3.89 15.39
C ALA A 15 8.66 4.40 13.98
N LEU A 16 9.38 3.61 13.17
CA LEU A 16 9.64 3.91 11.76
C LEU A 16 8.35 3.94 10.92
N LEU A 17 7.38 3.07 11.22
CA LEU A 17 6.07 3.03 10.57
C LEU A 17 5.20 4.25 10.91
N TRP A 18 5.43 4.86 12.06
CA TRP A 18 4.79 6.13 12.43
C TRP A 18 5.38 7.31 11.65
N GLU A 19 6.67 7.25 11.30
CA GLU A 19 7.38 8.29 10.52
C GLU A 19 7.14 8.19 8.99
N LEU A 20 6.68 7.03 8.47
CA LEU A 20 6.44 6.78 7.03
C LEU A 20 5.04 7.21 6.52
N ARG A 21 4.34 8.11 7.22
CA ARG A 21 2.92 8.46 6.95
C ARG A 21 2.66 9.15 5.61
N HIS A 22 2.56 8.31 4.58
CA HIS A 22 1.85 8.61 3.33
C HIS A 22 0.88 7.47 2.95
N GLY A 23 1.07 6.25 3.47
CA GLY A 23 0.18 5.09 3.31
C GLY A 23 -0.45 4.59 4.62
N LEU A 24 -1.39 3.65 4.52
CA LEU A 24 -1.96 2.90 5.65
C LEU A 24 -1.28 1.53 5.73
N PRO A 25 -0.39 1.28 6.71
CA PRO A 25 0.37 0.05 6.74
C PRO A 25 -0.47 -1.13 7.26
N ALA A 26 -0.24 -2.30 6.68
CA ALA A 26 -0.61 -3.59 7.25
C ALA A 26 0.62 -4.50 7.18
N ILE A 27 0.96 -5.15 8.30
CA ILE A 27 2.22 -5.87 8.43
C ILE A 27 1.93 -7.28 8.90
N THR A 28 2.56 -8.23 8.23
CA THR A 28 2.57 -9.63 8.60
C THR A 28 3.90 -10.23 8.16
N SER A 29 4.28 -11.38 8.74
CA SER A 29 5.42 -12.14 8.23
C SER A 29 5.02 -12.99 7.02
N ALA A 30 5.97 -13.35 6.16
CA ALA A 30 5.73 -14.30 5.08
C ALA A 30 5.20 -15.65 5.60
N GLY A 31 5.67 -16.11 6.76
CA GLY A 31 5.18 -17.34 7.39
C GLY A 31 3.70 -17.25 7.79
N GLU A 32 3.26 -16.13 8.35
CA GLU A 32 1.84 -15.89 8.69
C GLU A 32 0.95 -15.69 7.46
N LEU A 33 1.50 -15.18 6.36
CA LEU A 33 0.75 -15.02 5.11
C LEU A 33 0.44 -16.36 4.44
N LEU A 34 1.34 -17.34 4.59
CA LEU A 34 1.29 -18.62 3.87
C LEU A 34 0.54 -19.74 4.60
N VAL A 35 -0.03 -19.48 5.79
CA VAL A 35 -0.93 -20.45 6.46
C VAL A 35 -2.35 -20.40 5.87
N GLU A 36 -3.17 -21.42 6.17
CA GLU A 36 -4.52 -21.60 5.61
C GLU A 36 -5.41 -20.33 5.70
N ASP A 37 -5.33 -19.58 6.80
CA ASP A 37 -6.10 -18.34 7.03
C ASP A 37 -5.29 -17.04 6.83
N GLY A 38 -4.09 -17.13 6.28
CA GLY A 38 -3.16 -15.98 6.18
C GLY A 38 -3.74 -14.81 5.39
N LEU A 39 -4.40 -15.09 4.27
CA LEU A 39 -5.07 -14.08 3.45
C LEU A 39 -6.21 -13.38 4.20
N GLY A 40 -7.03 -14.14 4.94
CA GLY A 40 -8.12 -13.59 5.75
C GLY A 40 -7.61 -12.67 6.85
N ARG A 41 -6.49 -13.04 7.49
CA ARG A 41 -5.81 -12.22 8.50
C ARG A 41 -5.25 -10.92 7.90
N VAL A 42 -4.62 -10.98 6.73
CA VAL A 42 -4.14 -9.75 6.04
C VAL A 42 -5.29 -8.86 5.61
N ALA A 43 -6.38 -9.43 5.08
CA ALA A 43 -7.57 -8.67 4.73
C ALA A 43 -8.15 -7.95 5.97
N TRP A 44 -8.17 -8.61 7.13
CA TRP A 44 -8.59 -7.99 8.39
C TRP A 44 -7.64 -6.88 8.86
N LEU A 45 -6.31 -7.07 8.74
CA LEU A 45 -5.33 -6.03 9.08
C LEU A 45 -5.51 -4.78 8.19
N LEU A 46 -5.68 -4.97 6.88
CA LEU A 46 -5.97 -3.89 5.93
C LEU A 46 -7.29 -3.19 6.29
N ASN A 47 -8.35 -3.94 6.60
CA ASN A 47 -9.63 -3.37 7.02
C ASN A 47 -9.48 -2.49 8.27
N ARG A 48 -8.72 -2.94 9.28
CA ARG A 48 -8.43 -2.15 10.48
C ARG A 48 -7.61 -0.90 10.18
N ALA A 49 -6.63 -1.00 9.30
CA ALA A 49 -5.82 0.15 8.89
C ALA A 49 -6.67 1.20 8.17
N VAL A 50 -7.62 0.78 7.33
CA VAL A 50 -8.59 1.69 6.69
C VAL A 50 -9.56 2.28 7.72
N ALA A 51 -10.10 1.45 8.62
CA ALA A 51 -11.07 1.90 9.63
C ALA A 51 -10.46 2.87 10.65
N SER A 52 -9.15 2.82 10.90
CA SER A 52 -8.47 3.74 11.82
C SER A 52 -8.26 5.14 11.22
N ARG A 53 -8.47 5.31 9.91
CA ARG A 53 -8.34 6.59 9.20
C ARG A 53 -9.59 7.45 9.41
N THR A 54 -9.77 7.94 10.62
CA THR A 54 -10.86 8.84 11.02
C THR A 54 -10.56 10.30 10.67
N ASP A 55 -11.59 11.17 10.65
CA ASP A 55 -11.40 12.63 10.45
C ASP A 55 -10.43 13.23 11.48
N ALA A 56 -10.58 12.86 12.76
CA ALA A 56 -9.67 13.29 13.81
C ALA A 56 -8.22 12.84 13.55
N ALA A 57 -8.01 11.58 13.17
CA ALA A 57 -6.67 11.05 12.88
C ALA A 57 -6.04 11.68 11.63
N ILE A 58 -6.85 12.10 10.65
CA ILE A 58 -6.40 12.84 9.47
C ILE A 58 -5.97 14.26 9.86
N ARG A 59 -6.78 14.97 10.67
CA ARG A 59 -6.46 16.33 11.11
C ARG A 59 -5.19 16.37 11.95
N GLU A 60 -5.07 15.49 12.93
CA GLU A 60 -3.86 15.35 13.75
C GLU A 60 -2.63 15.08 12.88
N TRP A 61 -2.75 14.20 11.89
CA TRP A 61 -1.67 13.94 10.94
C TRP A 61 -1.32 15.17 10.11
N LEU A 62 -2.31 15.90 9.58
CA LEU A 62 -2.06 17.11 8.79
C LEU A 62 -1.34 18.18 9.61
N GLU A 63 -1.77 18.40 10.86
CA GLU A 63 -1.14 19.36 11.78
C GLU A 63 0.33 18.99 12.04
N SER A 64 0.59 17.71 12.35
CA SER A 64 1.95 17.20 12.53
C SER A 64 2.80 17.31 11.26
N TRP A 65 2.24 16.97 10.09
CA TRP A 65 2.95 17.04 8.82
C TRP A 65 3.30 18.48 8.42
N VAL A 66 2.44 19.46 8.73
CA VAL A 66 2.74 20.88 8.48
C VAL A 66 3.90 21.36 9.35
N SER A 67 4.02 20.87 10.59
CA SER A 67 5.17 21.20 11.45
C SER A 67 6.48 20.59 10.97
N GLU A 68 6.44 19.37 10.45
CA GLU A 68 7.62 18.62 9.98
C GLU A 68 7.29 17.87 8.67
N PRO A 69 7.40 18.55 7.51
CA PRO A 69 6.98 17.97 6.25
C PRO A 69 7.96 16.90 5.79
N VAL A 70 7.44 15.68 5.66
CA VAL A 70 8.15 14.55 5.04
C VAL A 70 7.57 14.31 3.66
N PHE A 71 8.42 14.19 2.64
CA PHE A 71 8.01 13.88 1.27
C PHE A 71 8.36 12.43 0.93
N MET A 72 7.46 11.73 0.23
CA MET A 72 7.79 10.41 -0.31
C MET A 72 8.91 10.50 -1.34
N SER A 73 9.93 9.67 -1.16
CA SER A 73 11.02 9.40 -2.08
C SER A 73 10.94 7.92 -2.45
N GLY A 74 11.41 7.55 -3.64
CA GLY A 74 11.39 6.14 -4.09
C GLY A 74 12.24 5.17 -3.24
N ARG A 75 12.85 5.63 -2.15
CA ARG A 75 13.62 4.82 -1.20
C ARG A 75 12.78 4.17 -0.10
N TYR A 76 11.46 4.38 -0.08
CA TYR A 76 10.59 3.98 1.03
C TYR A 76 9.86 2.64 0.85
N VAL A 77 10.07 1.93 -0.27
CA VAL A 77 9.58 0.55 -0.43
C VAL A 77 10.76 -0.38 -0.16
N GLY A 78 10.73 -1.08 0.98
CA GLY A 78 11.69 -2.12 1.31
C GLY A 78 11.57 -3.33 0.40
N ALA A 79 12.58 -4.19 0.38
CA ALA A 79 12.63 -5.37 -0.50
C ALA A 79 11.46 -6.38 -0.29
N CYS A 80 10.74 -6.27 0.81
CA CYS A 80 9.59 -7.12 1.14
C CYS A 80 8.27 -6.32 1.26
N ASP A 81 8.27 -5.05 0.87
CA ASP A 81 7.10 -4.18 0.99
C ASP A 81 6.31 -4.15 -0.32
N LEU A 82 4.99 -4.00 -0.20
CA LEU A 82 4.11 -3.74 -1.32
C LEU A 82 3.45 -2.39 -1.14
N MET A 83 3.58 -1.51 -2.14
CA MET A 83 2.89 -0.22 -2.18
C MET A 83 1.72 -0.32 -3.15
N ILE A 84 0.50 -0.33 -2.61
CA ILE A 84 -0.73 -0.41 -3.40
C ILE A 84 -1.36 0.98 -3.48
N GLY A 85 -1.58 1.45 -4.71
CA GLY A 85 -2.20 2.75 -4.99
C GLY A 85 -3.35 2.66 -6.00
N SER A 86 -3.90 3.83 -6.33
CA SER A 86 -5.10 3.97 -7.18
C SER A 86 -6.37 3.37 -6.52
N SER A 87 -7.47 3.30 -7.25
CA SER A 87 -8.70 2.68 -6.77
C SER A 87 -9.55 2.16 -7.95
N PRO A 88 -10.12 0.95 -7.84
CA PRO A 88 -11.07 0.45 -8.83
C PRO A 88 -12.40 1.19 -8.83
N ARG A 89 -12.60 2.13 -7.89
CA ARG A 89 -13.78 3.02 -7.86
C ARG A 89 -13.68 4.18 -8.84
N PHE A 90 -12.49 4.45 -9.36
CA PHE A 90 -12.31 5.50 -10.35
C PHE A 90 -12.62 4.97 -11.74
N ASN A 91 -13.66 5.54 -12.36
CA ASN A 91 -14.10 5.18 -13.71
C ASN A 91 -13.13 5.71 -14.77
N MET A 92 -11.96 5.08 -14.87
CA MET A 92 -10.94 5.47 -15.84
C MET A 92 -11.31 5.04 -17.26
N TYR A 93 -12.02 3.91 -17.38
CA TYR A 93 -12.53 3.41 -18.65
C TYR A 93 -13.76 4.18 -19.18
N GLY A 94 -14.32 5.11 -18.40
CA GLY A 94 -15.43 5.97 -18.84
C GLY A 94 -15.00 7.20 -19.63
N ASN A 95 -13.69 7.46 -19.73
CA ASN A 95 -13.15 8.60 -20.46
C ASN A 95 -13.17 8.35 -21.98
N ASP A 96 -14.23 8.75 -22.65
CA ASP A 96 -14.33 8.74 -24.12
C ASP A 96 -14.20 10.17 -24.67
N PHE A 97 -13.15 10.40 -25.46
CA PHE A 97 -12.87 11.69 -26.10
C PHE A 97 -13.45 11.82 -27.52
N GLY A 98 -14.31 10.89 -27.94
CA GLY A 98 -14.88 10.79 -29.29
C GLY A 98 -14.19 9.75 -30.17
N TRP A 99 -13.29 8.95 -29.61
CA TRP A 99 -12.59 7.85 -30.29
C TRP A 99 -13.00 6.47 -29.76
N GLY A 100 -13.98 6.43 -28.86
CA GLY A 100 -14.44 5.22 -28.19
C GLY A 100 -13.79 5.02 -26.83
N ARG A 101 -14.25 3.98 -26.14
CA ARG A 101 -13.81 3.59 -24.80
C ARG A 101 -12.30 3.26 -24.79
N PRO A 102 -11.54 3.62 -23.73
CA PRO A 102 -10.15 3.20 -23.58
C PRO A 102 -10.01 1.67 -23.62
N VAL A 103 -8.96 1.19 -24.30
CA VAL A 103 -8.66 -0.25 -24.41
C VAL A 103 -7.90 -0.77 -23.18
N ALA A 104 -7.06 0.06 -22.56
CA ALA A 104 -6.31 -0.27 -21.36
C ALA A 104 -5.98 1.00 -20.55
N VAL A 105 -5.84 0.84 -19.24
CA VAL A 105 -5.40 1.90 -18.31
C VAL A 105 -4.01 1.55 -17.78
N ARG A 106 -3.08 2.52 -17.82
CA ARG A 106 -1.71 2.35 -17.33
C ARG A 106 -1.21 3.61 -16.65
N SER A 107 -0.31 3.44 -15.71
CA SER A 107 0.39 4.52 -15.02
C SER A 107 1.64 4.98 -15.78
N GLY A 108 2.04 6.23 -15.50
CA GLY A 108 3.30 6.79 -15.99
C GLY A 108 4.52 6.06 -15.42
N ALA A 109 5.66 6.16 -16.11
CA ALA A 109 6.90 5.47 -15.73
C ALA A 109 7.40 5.82 -14.31
N SER A 110 7.08 7.01 -13.80
CA SER A 110 7.45 7.44 -12.44
C SER A 110 6.79 6.61 -11.33
N ASN A 111 5.72 5.87 -11.64
CA ASN A 111 5.00 5.04 -10.67
C ASN A 111 5.47 3.57 -10.68
N LYS A 112 6.55 3.27 -11.42
CA LYS A 112 7.07 1.91 -11.60
C LYS A 112 8.33 1.72 -10.77
N MET A 113 8.14 1.23 -9.55
CA MET A 113 9.21 0.78 -8.66
C MET A 113 8.91 -0.66 -8.23
N ASP A 114 9.93 -1.40 -7.83
CA ASP A 114 9.74 -2.77 -7.32
C ASP A 114 8.76 -2.77 -6.14
N GLY A 115 7.77 -3.66 -6.17
CA GLY A 115 6.72 -3.76 -5.16
C GLY A 115 5.57 -2.77 -5.33
N CYS A 116 5.56 -1.90 -6.34
CA CYS A 116 4.42 -1.02 -6.62
C CYS A 116 3.30 -1.76 -7.38
N VAL A 117 2.07 -1.57 -6.91
CA VAL A 117 0.85 -2.09 -7.54
C VAL A 117 -0.15 -0.94 -7.71
N SER A 118 -0.65 -0.76 -8.93
CA SER A 118 -1.74 0.16 -9.22
C SER A 118 -3.00 -0.62 -9.57
N VAL A 119 -4.12 -0.28 -8.92
CA VAL A 119 -5.41 -0.95 -9.12
C VAL A 119 -6.39 -0.04 -9.87
N TYR A 120 -6.99 -0.58 -10.93
CA TYR A 120 -7.99 0.11 -11.75
C TYR A 120 -9.30 -0.67 -11.78
N GLU A 121 -10.39 0.01 -12.14
CA GLU A 121 -11.59 -0.69 -12.59
C GLU A 121 -11.19 -1.54 -13.79
N GLY A 122 -11.74 -2.74 -13.93
CA GLY A 122 -11.35 -3.60 -15.04
C GLY A 122 -12.08 -3.29 -16.35
N GLY A 123 -11.53 -3.79 -17.45
CA GLY A 123 -12.13 -3.62 -18.78
C GLY A 123 -13.49 -4.31 -18.96
N VAL A 124 -13.87 -5.24 -18.08
CA VAL A 124 -15.15 -5.97 -18.11
C VAL A 124 -15.94 -5.76 -16.82
N GLU A 125 -17.24 -6.06 -16.86
CA GLU A 125 -18.12 -5.82 -15.72
C GLU A 125 -17.65 -6.59 -14.48
N ARG A 126 -17.56 -5.88 -13.34
CA ARG A 126 -17.15 -6.44 -12.03
C ARG A 126 -15.73 -7.03 -12.00
N SER A 127 -14.84 -6.59 -12.89
CA SER A 127 -13.41 -6.95 -12.82
C SER A 127 -12.53 -5.79 -12.32
N MET A 128 -11.26 -6.10 -12.09
CA MET A 128 -10.22 -5.13 -11.74
C MET A 128 -8.99 -5.42 -12.61
N ASP A 129 -8.32 -4.37 -13.04
CA ASP A 129 -7.02 -4.49 -13.70
C ASP A 129 -5.92 -4.08 -12.72
N LEU A 130 -4.88 -4.90 -12.60
CA LEU A 130 -3.73 -4.65 -11.74
C LEU A 130 -2.49 -4.43 -12.61
N GLU A 131 -1.88 -3.26 -12.46
CA GLU A 131 -0.54 -3.00 -12.98
C GLU A 131 0.47 -3.26 -11.86
N ILE A 132 1.28 -4.29 -12.02
CA ILE A 132 2.27 -4.74 -11.02
C ILE A 132 3.67 -4.45 -11.58
N SER A 133 4.50 -3.76 -10.79
CA SER A 133 5.91 -3.49 -11.12
C SER A 133 6.81 -4.28 -10.16
N LEU A 134 7.56 -5.23 -10.72
CA LEU A 134 8.51 -6.05 -9.98
C LEU A 134 9.83 -6.13 -10.73
N VAL A 135 10.91 -6.39 -10.00
CA VAL A 135 12.18 -6.78 -10.64
C VAL A 135 12.00 -8.05 -11.49
N PRO A 136 12.73 -8.19 -12.61
CA PRO A 136 12.50 -9.28 -13.57
C PRO A 136 12.51 -10.69 -12.98
N GLY A 137 13.40 -10.96 -12.02
CA GLY A 137 13.47 -12.27 -11.37
C GLY A 137 12.19 -12.62 -10.61
N THR A 138 11.61 -11.67 -9.87
CA THR A 138 10.35 -11.89 -9.15
C THR A 138 9.17 -11.99 -10.11
N MET A 139 9.14 -11.13 -11.15
CA MET A 139 8.07 -11.15 -12.16
C MET A 139 7.98 -12.52 -12.85
N SER A 140 9.12 -13.11 -13.21
CA SER A 140 9.15 -14.42 -13.87
C SER A 140 8.55 -15.56 -13.04
N ILE A 141 8.51 -15.45 -11.70
CA ILE A 141 7.95 -16.49 -10.84
C ILE A 141 6.42 -16.42 -10.83
N ILE A 142 5.84 -15.23 -10.96
CA ILE A 142 4.38 -15.03 -10.87
C ILE A 142 3.67 -15.08 -12.23
N GLU A 143 4.40 -14.89 -13.33
CA GLU A 143 3.86 -14.96 -14.70
C GLU A 143 3.86 -16.38 -15.29
N MET A 144 4.49 -17.35 -14.60
CA MET A 144 4.47 -18.77 -14.97
C MET A 144 3.19 -19.46 -14.51
#